data_AF-A0A7T5UM84-F1
#
_entry.id   AF-A0A7T5UM84-F1
#
_cell.length_a   1.000
_cell.length_b   1.000
_cell.length_c   1.000
_cell.angle_alpha   90.00
_cell.angle_beta   90.00
_cell.angle_gamma   90.00
#
_symmetry.space_group_name_H-M   'P 1'
#
loop_
_entity.id
_entity.type
_entity.pdbx_description
1 polymer ?
#
loop_
_entity_poly.entity_id
_entity_poly.type
_entity_poly.pdbx_seq_one_letter_code
_entity_poly.pdbx_strand_id
1 'polypeptide(L)'
;MDREKLPEQKAFELDLANASDLIRDEYRTLLLKAQLKGAKSNKGASVTISLEEREKLLDRARQIAQFGHADPEKMADDWERASANGRPPLGGAQDD
;
A
#
# COMPACT_ATOMS: atom_id res chain seq x y z
N MET A 1 18.22 -0.79 -26.75
CA MET A 1 18.96 -1.00 -25.49
C MET A 1 17.89 -1.50 -24.52
N ASP A 2 17.58 -2.81 -24.49
CA ASP A 2 16.36 -3.28 -23.79
C ASP A 2 16.52 -4.71 -23.23
N ARG A 3 17.65 -5.02 -22.58
CA ARG A 3 17.86 -6.35 -21.97
C ARG A 3 17.81 -6.36 -20.44
N GLU A 4 17.84 -5.20 -19.78
CA GLU A 4 17.91 -5.11 -18.32
C GLU A 4 16.53 -5.02 -17.63
N LYS A 5 15.43 -4.74 -18.35
CA LYS A 5 14.07 -4.70 -17.75
C LYS A 5 13.42 -6.06 -17.53
N LEU A 6 13.93 -7.10 -18.20
CA LEU A 6 13.44 -8.48 -18.10
C LEU A 6 13.72 -9.16 -16.74
N PRO A 7 14.92 -9.03 -16.12
CA PRO A 7 15.16 -9.60 -14.81
C PRO A 7 14.30 -8.98 -13.70
N GLU A 8 14.09 -7.66 -13.71
CA GLU A 8 13.30 -6.97 -12.68
C GLU A 8 11.83 -7.38 -12.69
N GLN A 9 11.22 -7.49 -13.88
CA GLN A 9 9.84 -7.98 -14.01
C GLN A 9 9.69 -9.42 -13.52
N LYS A 10 10.66 -10.28 -13.84
CA LYS A 10 10.67 -11.68 -13.37
C LYS A 10 10.87 -11.79 -11.87
N ALA A 11 11.71 -10.94 -11.29
CA ALA A 11 11.92 -10.87 -9.85
C ALA A 11 10.62 -10.46 -9.14
N PHE A 12 9.94 -9.42 -9.64
CA PHE A 12 8.65 -9.00 -9.12
C PHE A 12 7.59 -10.11 -9.20
N GLU A 13 7.50 -10.80 -10.33
CA GLU A 13 6.53 -11.91 -10.50
C GLU A 13 6.81 -13.06 -9.53
N LEU A 14 8.08 -13.38 -9.30
CA LEU A 14 8.50 -14.39 -8.33
C LEU A 14 8.15 -13.96 -6.90
N ASP A 15 8.43 -12.71 -6.53
CA ASP A 15 8.10 -12.13 -5.23
C ASP A 15 6.59 -12.13 -4.98
N LEU A 16 5.79 -11.78 -5.98
CA LEU A 16 4.34 -11.82 -5.90
C LEU A 16 3.83 -13.26 -5.79
N ALA A 17 4.42 -14.20 -6.51
CA ALA A 17 4.04 -15.61 -6.46
C ALA A 17 4.35 -16.25 -5.09
N ASN A 18 5.47 -15.84 -4.47
CA ASN A 18 5.92 -16.29 -3.16
C ASN A 18 5.19 -15.61 -1.99
N ALA A 19 4.46 -14.52 -2.25
CA ALA A 19 3.65 -13.85 -1.24
C ALA A 19 2.47 -14.72 -0.80
N SER A 20 2.02 -14.53 0.45
CA SER A 20 0.85 -15.24 0.98
C SER A 20 -0.43 -14.84 0.25
N ASP A 21 -1.47 -15.70 0.32
CA ASP A 21 -2.77 -15.44 -0.29
C ASP A 21 -3.36 -14.09 0.13
N LEU A 22 -3.27 -13.76 1.41
CA LEU A 22 -3.73 -12.48 1.95
C LEU A 22 -3.06 -11.28 1.26
N ILE A 23 -1.73 -11.32 1.09
CA ILE A 23 -0.96 -10.25 0.44
C ILE A 23 -1.33 -10.16 -1.04
N ARG A 24 -1.51 -11.30 -1.72
CA ARG A 24 -1.88 -11.35 -3.13
C ARG A 24 -3.27 -10.77 -3.37
N ASP A 25 -4.23 -11.05 -2.50
CA ASP A 25 -5.59 -10.53 -2.60
C ASP A 25 -5.67 -9.03 -2.29
N GLU A 26 -4.92 -8.55 -1.29
CA GLU A 26 -4.78 -7.12 -1.03
C GLU A 26 -4.10 -6.40 -2.20
N TYR A 27 -3.03 -6.98 -2.76
CA TYR A 27 -2.36 -6.45 -3.94
C TYR A 27 -3.32 -6.32 -5.13
N ARG A 28 -4.12 -7.35 -5.43
CA ARG A 28 -5.13 -7.32 -6.51
C ARG A 28 -6.15 -6.21 -6.29
N THR A 29 -6.61 -6.04 -5.06
CA THR A 29 -7.56 -4.98 -4.68
C THR A 29 -6.97 -3.59 -4.90
N LEU A 30 -5.73 -3.37 -4.45
CA LEU A 30 -5.02 -2.11 -4.65
C LEU A 30 -4.74 -1.82 -6.13
N LEU A 31 -4.34 -2.84 -6.89
CA LEU A 31 -4.09 -2.74 -8.32
C LEU A 31 -5.34 -2.31 -9.08
N LEU A 32 -6.48 -2.93 -8.80
CA LEU A 32 -7.76 -2.57 -9.40
C LEU A 32 -8.16 -1.14 -9.05
N LYS A 33 -8.01 -0.72 -7.77
CA LYS A 33 -8.28 0.67 -7.35
C LYS A 33 -7.42 1.67 -8.11
N ALA A 34 -6.13 1.39 -8.28
CA ALA A 34 -5.21 2.25 -9.01
C ALA A 34 -5.58 2.35 -10.50
N GLN A 35 -5.92 1.23 -11.14
CA GLN A 35 -6.39 1.20 -12.54
C GLN A 35 -7.70 1.98 -12.72
N LEU A 36 -8.67 1.80 -11.82
CA LEU A 36 -9.93 2.55 -11.86
C LEU A 36 -9.72 4.05 -11.66
N LYS A 37 -8.81 4.46 -10.77
CA LYS A 37 -8.45 5.86 -10.56
C LYS A 37 -7.82 6.45 -11.83
N GLY A 38 -6.88 5.73 -12.44
CA GLY A 38 -6.27 6.12 -13.71
C GLY A 38 -7.28 6.21 -14.85
N ALA A 39 -8.16 5.21 -14.98
CA ALA A 39 -9.19 5.18 -16.02
C ALA A 39 -10.19 6.34 -15.86
N LYS A 40 -10.58 6.70 -14.63
CA LYS A 40 -11.40 7.89 -14.37
C LYS A 40 -10.73 9.17 -14.86
N SER A 41 -9.44 9.33 -14.61
CA SER A 41 -8.66 10.47 -15.10
C SER A 41 -8.46 10.44 -16.63
N ASN A 42 -8.43 9.26 -17.24
CA ASN A 42 -8.14 9.06 -18.66
C ASN A 42 -9.40 8.74 -19.51
N LYS A 43 -10.58 9.23 -19.10
CA LYS A 43 -11.86 9.07 -19.82
C LYS A 43 -12.22 7.61 -20.17
N GLY A 44 -11.89 6.68 -19.28
CA GLY A 44 -12.19 5.25 -19.43
C GLY A 44 -11.14 4.45 -20.19
N ALA A 45 -10.04 5.06 -20.65
CA ALA A 45 -8.96 4.31 -21.27
C ALA A 45 -8.20 3.45 -20.24
N SER A 46 -7.83 2.24 -20.65
CA SER A 46 -6.98 1.32 -19.87
C SER A 46 -5.66 2.00 -19.53
N VAL A 47 -5.35 2.08 -18.24
CA VAL A 47 -4.07 2.62 -17.75
C VAL A 47 -3.14 1.46 -17.41
N THR A 48 -1.99 1.42 -18.08
CA THR A 48 -0.92 0.50 -17.73
C THR A 48 -0.15 1.07 -16.55
N ILE A 49 -0.04 0.28 -15.48
CA ILE A 49 0.71 0.66 -14.28
C ILE A 49 2.17 0.23 -14.45
N SER A 50 3.11 1.15 -14.20
CA SER A 50 4.55 0.87 -14.29
C SER A 50 4.99 -0.16 -13.26
N LEU A 51 6.14 -0.81 -13.51
CA LEU A 51 6.70 -1.80 -12.58
C LEU A 51 6.94 -1.18 -11.19
N GLU A 52 7.57 -0.02 -11.13
CA GLU A 52 7.84 0.72 -9.88
C GLU A 52 6.57 0.93 -9.06
N GLU A 53 5.47 1.28 -9.71
CA GLU A 53 4.21 1.50 -9.01
C GLU A 53 3.59 0.18 -8.56
N ARG A 54 3.75 -0.90 -9.34
CA ARG A 54 3.33 -2.26 -8.92
C ARG A 54 4.12 -2.75 -7.70
N GLU A 55 5.41 -2.44 -7.60
CA GLU A 55 6.24 -2.75 -6.43
C GLU A 55 5.74 -2.01 -5.19
N LYS A 56 5.48 -0.69 -5.31
CA LYS A 56 4.89 0.10 -4.21
C LYS A 56 3.54 -0.45 -3.75
N LEU A 57 2.70 -0.91 -4.68
CA LEU A 57 1.42 -1.53 -4.34
C LEU A 57 1.60 -2.87 -3.61
N LEU A 58 2.60 -3.67 -3.97
CA LEU A 58 2.91 -4.92 -3.29
C LEU A 58 3.43 -4.67 -1.87
N ASP A 59 4.32 -3.70 -1.68
CA ASP A 59 4.79 -3.32 -0.35
C ASP A 59 3.66 -2.77 0.52
N ARG A 60 2.74 -2.00 -0.06
CA ARG A 60 1.53 -1.56 0.66
C ARG A 60 0.63 -2.74 1.04
N ALA A 61 0.47 -3.73 0.17
CA ALA A 61 -0.28 -4.94 0.49
C ALA A 61 0.37 -5.75 1.62
N ARG A 62 1.71 -5.84 1.64
CA ARG A 62 2.48 -6.45 2.75
C ARG A 62 2.21 -5.72 4.07
N GLN A 63 2.26 -4.38 4.06
CA GLN A 63 1.97 -3.57 5.24
C GLN A 63 0.53 -3.75 5.73
N ILE A 64 -0.45 -3.76 4.83
CA ILE A 64 -1.86 -4.01 5.18
C ILE A 64 -2.04 -5.40 5.77
N ALA A 65 -1.42 -6.43 5.19
CA ALA A 65 -1.50 -7.78 5.72
C ALA A 65 -0.85 -7.90 7.11
N GLN A 66 0.22 -7.16 7.36
CA GLN A 66 0.97 -7.21 8.62
C GLN A 66 0.33 -6.36 9.73
N PHE A 67 -0.14 -5.16 9.40
CA PHE A 67 -0.59 -4.16 10.37
C PHE A 67 -2.09 -3.86 10.30
N GLY A 68 -2.80 -4.44 9.33
CA GLY A 68 -4.19 -4.11 9.02
C GLY A 68 -4.33 -2.87 8.13
N HIS A 69 -5.56 -2.60 7.69
CA HIS A 69 -5.87 -1.29 7.10
C HIS A 69 -5.83 -0.23 8.19
N ALA A 70 -5.17 0.89 7.91
CA ALA A 70 -5.34 2.11 8.69
C ALA A 70 -6.79 2.57 8.50
N ASP A 71 -7.66 2.21 9.44
CA ASP A 71 -9.03 2.67 9.50
C ASP A 71 -9.03 4.04 10.21
N PRO A 72 -9.29 5.14 9.47
CA PRO A 72 -9.24 6.48 10.05
C PRO A 72 -10.30 6.69 11.13
N GLU A 73 -11.44 5.97 11.09
CA GLU A 73 -12.45 6.04 12.14
C GLU A 73 -11.93 5.35 13.41
N LYS A 74 -11.33 4.16 13.28
CA LYS A 74 -10.69 3.47 14.40
C LYS A 74 -9.53 4.27 14.99
N MET A 75 -8.73 4.95 14.16
CA MET A 75 -7.65 5.82 14.63
C MET A 75 -8.18 7.04 15.39
N ALA A 76 -9.29 7.62 14.95
CA ALA A 76 -9.94 8.72 15.66
C ALA A 76 -10.50 8.24 17.02
N ASP A 77 -11.15 7.09 17.04
CA ASP A 77 -11.66 6.47 18.26
C ASP A 77 -10.53 6.09 19.23
N ASP A 78 -9.44 5.48 18.74
CA ASP A 78 -8.26 5.14 19.53
C ASP A 78 -7.58 6.42 20.06
N TRP A 79 -7.53 7.49 19.26
CA TRP A 79 -7.00 8.79 19.67
C TRP A 79 -7.87 9.44 20.75
N GLU A 80 -9.19 9.46 20.57
CA GLU A 80 -10.14 10.02 21.53
C GLU A 80 -10.10 9.22 22.84
N ARG A 81 -10.07 7.90 22.76
CA ARG A 81 -9.97 6.99 23.91
C ARG A 81 -8.61 7.08 24.62
N ALA A 82 -7.51 7.26 23.89
CA ALA A 82 -6.20 7.53 24.47
C ALA A 82 -6.11 8.94 25.10
N SER A 83 -6.78 9.93 24.50
CA SER A 83 -6.86 11.29 25.05
C SER A 83 -7.67 11.36 26.35
N ALA A 84 -8.71 10.52 26.48
CA ALA A 84 -9.58 10.45 27.65
C ALA A 84 -8.86 9.94 28.92
N ASN A 85 -7.80 9.14 28.76
CA ASN A 85 -6.97 8.63 29.85
C ASN A 85 -5.71 9.47 30.13
N GLY A 86 -5.58 10.65 29.52
CA GLY A 86 -4.75 11.72 30.06
C GLY A 86 -3.27 11.75 29.70
N ARG A 87 -2.84 11.21 28.55
CA ARG A 87 -1.59 11.64 27.87
C ARG A 87 -1.52 11.12 26.42
N PRO A 88 -1.56 11.98 25.40
CA PRO A 88 -1.11 11.57 24.07
C PRO A 88 0.39 11.22 24.15
N PRO A 89 0.89 10.23 23.40
CA PRO A 89 2.33 10.07 23.20
C PRO A 89 2.81 11.30 22.42
N LEU A 90 3.18 12.35 23.14
CA LEU A 90 3.84 13.52 22.59
C LEU A 90 5.20 13.06 22.05
N GLY A 91 5.28 12.86 20.74
CA GLY A 91 6.47 13.23 19.99
C GLY A 91 6.64 14.75 20.05
N GLY A 92 6.83 15.28 21.25
CA GLY A 92 7.38 16.61 21.46
C GLY A 92 8.88 16.43 21.51
N ALA A 93 9.59 17.09 20.60
CA ALA A 93 11.01 17.33 20.75
C ALA A 93 11.26 17.80 22.20
N GLN A 94 11.94 16.98 22.99
CA GLN A 94 12.56 17.45 24.21
C GLN A 94 13.89 18.04 23.75
N ASP A 95 13.89 19.35 23.54
CA ASP A 95 15.14 20.11 23.59
C ASP A 95 15.77 19.84 24.97
N ASP A 96 16.89 19.11 24.97
CA ASP A 96 17.96 19.20 25.97
C ASP A 96 19.28 19.37 25.19
#